data_AF-A0A7C7C5I7-F1
#
_entry.id   AF-A0A7C7C5I7-F1
#
_cell.length_a   1.000
_cell.length_b   1.000
_cell.length_c   1.000
_cell.angle_alpha   90.00
_cell.angle_beta   90.00
_cell.angle_gamma   90.00
#
_symmetry.space_group_name_H-M   'P 1'
#
loop_
_entity.id
_entity.type
_entity.pdbx_description
1 polymer ?
#
loop_
_entity_poly.entity_id
_entity_poly.type
_entity_poly.pdbx_seq_one_letter_code
_entity_poly.pdbx_strand_id
1 'polypeptide(L)'
;MKTATLKNWSVVKSPSTPYDAPECIGTRLQGEVYNHPAFEDGVFITSTELTSMQEGVGTTCNTMYKLGFPAQDYAAWCIFNGHNVWHPPLGCHPETKPS
;
A
#
# COMPACT_ATOMS: atom_id res chain seq x y z
N MET A 1 -0.84 3.48 -18.68
CA MET A 1 -0.88 2.81 -17.35
C MET A 1 -1.80 3.60 -16.46
N LYS A 2 -2.71 2.96 -15.73
CA LYS A 2 -3.64 3.64 -14.83
C LYS A 2 -2.93 3.90 -13.50
N THR A 3 -2.95 5.14 -13.04
CA THR A 3 -2.37 5.56 -11.77
C THR A 3 -3.49 5.81 -10.77
N ALA A 4 -3.63 4.93 -9.79
CA ALA A 4 -4.54 5.13 -8.66
C ALA A 4 -3.75 5.53 -7.42
N THR A 5 -4.40 6.15 -6.44
CA THR A 5 -3.79 6.46 -5.15
C THR A 5 -4.25 5.44 -4.12
N LEU A 6 -3.33 4.92 -3.32
CA LEU A 6 -3.64 3.98 -2.25
C LEU A 6 -3.32 4.64 -0.91
N LYS A 7 -4.35 4.92 -0.10
CA LYS A 7 -4.20 5.45 1.26
C LYS A 7 -4.44 4.34 2.28
N ASN A 8 -4.05 4.62 3.53
CA ASN A 8 -4.18 3.67 4.62
C ASN A 8 -3.61 2.29 4.23
N TRP A 9 -2.47 2.31 3.54
CA TRP A 9 -1.95 1.13 2.85
C TRP A 9 -1.06 0.30 3.76
N SER A 10 -1.04 -1.01 3.52
CA SER A 10 -0.15 -1.96 4.18
C SER A 10 0.29 -3.05 3.21
N VAL A 11 1.44 -3.66 3.49
CA VAL A 11 1.90 -4.85 2.76
C VAL A 11 1.46 -6.08 3.53
N VAL A 12 0.79 -6.99 2.85
CA VAL A 12 0.36 -8.28 3.39
C VAL A 12 0.98 -9.41 2.57
N LYS A 13 1.16 -10.56 3.22
CA LYS A 13 1.47 -11.79 2.48
C LYS A 13 0.24 -12.25 1.72
N SER A 14 0.45 -12.82 0.54
CA SER A 14 -0.61 -13.50 -0.20
C SER A 14 -1.23 -14.58 0.67
N PRO A 15 -2.55 -14.80 0.59
CA PRO A 15 -3.17 -15.94 1.25
C PRO A 15 -2.53 -17.22 0.72
N SER A 16 -1.90 -17.98 1.61
CA SER A 16 -1.23 -19.23 1.29
C SER A 16 -2.11 -20.41 1.66
N THR A 17 -2.20 -21.39 0.77
CA THR A 17 -2.79 -22.70 1.05
C THR A 17 -1.72 -23.66 1.61
N PRO A 18 -2.09 -24.79 2.23
CA PRO A 18 -1.13 -25.77 2.76
C PRO A 18 -0.19 -26.38 1.72
N TYR A 19 -0.53 -26.22 0.43
CA TYR A 19 0.22 -26.77 -0.70
C TYR A 19 0.98 -25.70 -1.48
N ASP A 20 0.94 -24.44 -1.06
CA ASP A 20 1.74 -23.40 -1.66
C ASP A 20 3.20 -23.52 -1.22
N ALA A 21 4.08 -23.60 -2.21
CA ALA A 21 5.51 -23.58 -1.95
C ALA A 21 5.90 -22.22 -1.34
N PRO A 22 6.80 -22.17 -0.35
CA PRO A 22 7.15 -20.94 0.37
C PRO A 22 7.68 -19.83 -0.55
N GLU A 23 8.34 -20.18 -1.65
CA GLU A 23 8.81 -19.27 -2.69
C GLU A 23 7.67 -18.67 -3.54
N CYS A 24 6.50 -19.30 -3.56
CA CYS A 24 5.31 -18.81 -4.26
C CYS A 24 4.48 -17.84 -3.40
N ILE A 25 4.83 -17.65 -2.11
CA ILE A 25 4.12 -16.73 -1.22
C ILE A 25 4.59 -15.30 -1.49
N GLY A 26 3.96 -14.67 -2.48
CA GLY A 26 4.20 -13.27 -2.83
C GLY A 26 3.65 -12.27 -1.81
N THR A 27 4.08 -11.01 -1.90
CA THR A 27 3.51 -9.90 -1.14
C THR A 27 2.48 -9.14 -1.97
N ARG A 28 1.49 -8.54 -1.31
CA ARG A 28 0.43 -7.75 -1.92
C ARG A 28 0.26 -6.45 -1.16
N LEU A 29 -0.19 -5.41 -1.84
CA LEU A 29 -0.64 -4.18 -1.19
C LEU A 29 -2.12 -4.30 -0.86
N GLN A 30 -2.52 -3.76 0.28
CA GLN A 30 -3.93 -3.54 0.59
C GLN A 30 -4.11 -2.12 1.11
N GLY A 31 -5.29 -1.56 0.93
CA GLY A 31 -5.60 -0.21 1.40
C GLY A 31 -6.81 0.38 0.69
N GLU A 32 -7.10 1.63 1.00
CA GLU A 32 -8.19 2.39 0.42
C GLU A 32 -7.75 2.98 -0.92
N VAL A 33 -8.45 2.60 -2.00
CA VAL A 33 -8.13 3.07 -3.35
C VAL A 33 -8.88 4.35 -3.67
N TYR A 34 -8.20 5.27 -4.36
CA TYR A 34 -8.74 6.53 -4.85
C TYR A 34 -8.34 6.76 -6.31
N ASN A 35 -9.18 7.45 -7.07
CA ASN A 35 -9.01 7.76 -8.50
C ASN A 35 -8.85 6.50 -9.37
N HIS A 36 -9.50 5.39 -9.00
CA HIS A 36 -9.47 4.17 -9.81
C HIS A 36 -10.70 4.11 -10.73
N PRO A 37 -10.57 3.84 -12.04
CA PRO A 37 -11.71 3.86 -12.95
C PRO A 37 -12.70 2.71 -12.77
N ALA A 38 -12.35 1.69 -11.97
CA ALA A 38 -13.18 0.52 -11.71
C ALA A 38 -13.61 0.36 -10.25
N PHE A 39 -13.11 1.22 -9.34
CA PHE A 39 -13.45 1.16 -7.92
C PHE A 39 -13.86 2.55 -7.45
N GLU A 40 -14.84 2.61 -6.57
CA GLU A 40 -15.23 3.86 -5.92
C GLU A 40 -14.11 4.33 -4.98
N ASP A 41 -14.04 5.65 -4.79
CA ASP A 41 -13.08 6.27 -3.89
C ASP A 41 -13.32 5.83 -2.44
N GLY A 42 -12.25 5.40 -1.76
CA GLY A 42 -12.30 4.92 -0.38
C GLY A 42 -12.61 3.43 -0.25
N VAL A 43 -12.81 2.70 -1.34
CA VAL A 43 -13.00 1.24 -1.27
C VAL A 43 -11.70 0.57 -0.83
N PHE A 44 -11.79 -0.29 0.18
CA PHE A 44 -10.67 -1.11 0.61
C PHE A 44 -10.45 -2.26 -0.36
N ILE A 45 -9.28 -2.30 -1.00
CA ILE A 45 -8.91 -3.34 -1.96
C ILE A 45 -7.65 -4.06 -1.51
N THR A 46 -7.50 -5.30 -1.97
CA THR A 46 -6.22 -6.00 -1.99
C THR A 46 -5.75 -6.10 -3.44
N SER A 47 -4.54 -5.62 -3.70
CA SER A 47 -3.93 -5.66 -5.01
C SER A 47 -3.50 -7.08 -5.39
N THR A 48 -3.14 -7.24 -6.66
CA THR A 48 -2.32 -8.38 -7.10
C THR A 48 -0.91 -8.31 -6.49
N GLU A 49 -0.08 -9.30 -6.81
CA GLU A 49 1.31 -9.37 -6.36
C GLU A 49 2.07 -8.05 -6.62
N LEU A 50 2.77 -7.61 -5.59
CA LEU A 50 3.64 -6.45 -5.59
C LEU A 50 4.96 -6.84 -6.25
N THR A 51 5.22 -6.28 -7.42
CA THR A 51 6.46 -6.55 -8.17
C THR A 51 7.59 -5.60 -7.80
N SER A 52 7.28 -4.35 -7.47
CA SER A 52 8.29 -3.36 -7.08
C SER A 52 7.68 -2.26 -6.22
N MET A 53 8.48 -1.69 -5.32
CA MET A 53 8.08 -0.57 -4.47
C MET A 53 9.24 0.42 -4.39
N GLN A 54 9.06 1.62 -4.96
CA GLN A 54 10.10 2.65 -5.02
C GLN A 54 9.46 4.04 -4.86
N GLU A 55 10.08 4.90 -4.06
CA GLU A 55 9.77 6.34 -3.99
C GLU A 55 8.26 6.69 -3.86
N GLY A 56 7.51 5.92 -3.09
CA GLY A 56 6.07 6.16 -2.90
C GLY A 56 5.19 5.65 -4.02
N VAL A 57 5.71 4.77 -4.86
CA VAL A 57 4.96 4.09 -5.92
C VAL A 57 5.06 2.58 -5.72
N GLY A 58 3.92 1.95 -5.49
CA GLY A 58 3.76 0.51 -5.51
C GLY A 58 3.38 0.04 -6.91
N THR A 59 4.22 -0.78 -7.54
CA THR A 59 3.94 -1.35 -8.86
C THR A 59 3.49 -2.79 -8.70
N THR A 60 2.34 -3.11 -9.28
CA THR A 60 1.85 -4.48 -9.41
C THR A 60 1.86 -4.91 -10.86
N CYS A 61 1.53 -6.17 -11.16
CA CYS A 61 1.51 -6.69 -12.53
C CYS A 61 0.66 -5.85 -13.50
N ASN A 62 -0.42 -5.22 -13.02
CA ASN A 62 -1.38 -4.52 -13.88
C ASN A 62 -1.53 -3.02 -13.58
N THR A 63 -1.13 -2.56 -12.39
CA THR A 63 -1.46 -1.22 -11.90
C THR A 63 -0.31 -0.60 -11.14
N MET A 64 -0.15 0.72 -11.29
CA MET A 64 0.75 1.50 -10.46
C MET A 64 -0.07 2.30 -9.45
N TYR A 65 0.27 2.14 -8.18
CA TYR A 65 -0.36 2.84 -7.07
C TYR A 65 0.57 3.91 -6.54
N LYS A 66 0.12 5.16 -6.52
CA LYS A 66 0.72 6.21 -5.72
C LYS A 66 0.37 5.94 -4.27
N LEU A 67 1.37 5.63 -3.47
CA LEU A 67 1.21 5.40 -2.05
C LEU A 67 0.93 6.75 -1.38
N GLY A 68 -0.07 6.78 -0.52
CA GLY A 68 -0.34 7.89 0.39
C GLY A 68 0.23 7.55 1.77
N PHE A 69 -0.45 8.02 2.81
CA PHE A 69 -0.08 7.65 4.17
C PHE A 69 -0.28 6.14 4.40
N PRO A 70 0.71 5.43 4.96
CA PRO A 70 0.57 4.03 5.36
C PRO A 70 -0.46 3.90 6.49
N ALA A 71 -1.00 2.69 6.67
CA ALA A 71 -1.81 2.37 7.83
C ALA A 71 -0.99 2.54 9.11
N GLN A 72 -1.59 3.13 10.15
CA GLN A 72 -0.90 3.51 11.38
C GLN A 72 -0.28 2.29 12.07
N ASP A 73 -1.04 1.20 12.20
CA ASP A 73 -0.56 -0.06 12.78
C ASP A 73 0.57 -0.69 11.96
N TYR A 74 0.48 -0.61 10.63
CA TYR A 74 1.52 -1.15 9.74
C TYR A 74 2.81 -0.34 9.85
N ALA A 75 2.72 0.99 9.87
CA ALA A 75 3.87 1.86 10.08
C ALA A 75 4.52 1.60 11.45
N ALA A 76 3.72 1.50 12.51
CA ALA A 76 4.22 1.18 13.85
C ALA A 76 4.92 -0.18 13.89
N TRP A 77 4.32 -1.20 13.26
CA TRP A 77 4.92 -2.53 13.14
C TRP A 77 6.23 -2.49 12.36
N CYS A 78 6.30 -1.76 11.23
CA CYS A 78 7.53 -1.60 10.47
C CYS A 78 8.64 -0.95 11.30
N ILE A 79 8.34 0.14 12.01
CA ILE A 79 9.29 0.85 12.86
C ILE A 79 9.79 -0.08 13.98
N PHE A 80 8.89 -0.81 14.63
CA PHE A 80 9.24 -1.74 15.71
C PHE A 80 10.17 -2.87 15.23
N ASN A 81 9.97 -3.35 13.99
CA ASN A 81 10.79 -4.41 13.39
C ASN A 81 12.03 -3.88 12.64
N GLY A 82 12.31 -2.56 12.70
CA GLY A 82 13.46 -1.95 12.03
C GLY A 82 13.34 -1.86 10.50
N HIS A 83 12.12 -1.90 9.96
CA HIS A 83 11.84 -1.73 8.54
C HIS A 83 11.60 -0.26 8.18
N ASN A 84 12.13 0.17 7.03
CA ASN A 84 11.82 1.48 6.46
C ASN A 84 10.43 1.44 5.83
N VAL A 85 9.54 2.31 6.32
CA VAL A 85 8.22 2.53 5.72
C VAL A 85 8.24 3.85 4.94
N TRP A 86 7.75 3.81 3.71
CA TRP A 86 7.58 5.04 2.95
C TRP A 86 6.45 5.88 3.54
N HIS A 87 6.69 7.17 3.70
CA HIS A 87 5.66 8.15 4.02
C HIS A 87 5.74 9.30 3.01
N PRO A 88 4.60 9.87 2.61
CA PRO A 88 4.63 11.05 1.76
C PRO A 88 5.33 12.21 2.50
N PRO A 89 6.02 13.11 1.78
CA PRO A 89 6.55 14.33 2.38
C PRO A 89 5.40 15.13 3.02
N LEU A 90 5.66 15.71 4.19
CA LEU A 90 4.69 16.41 5.07
C LEU A 90 3.95 17.61 4.41
N GLY A 91 4.17 17.89 3.13
CA GLY A 91 3.50 18.94 2.36
C GLY A 91 2.12 18.58 1.78
N CYS A 92 1.63 17.36 1.97
CA CYS A 92 0.31 16.91 1.47
C CYS A 92 -0.67 16.52 2.59
N HIS A 93 -0.59 17.16 3.75
CA HIS A 93 -1.62 17.10 4.79
C HIS A 93 -2.41 18.42 4.77
N PRO A 94 -3.74 18.43 4.57
CA PRO A 94 -4.53 19.55 5.02
C PRO A 94 -4.52 19.53 6.56
N GLU A 95 -4.15 20.67 7.14
CA GLU A 95 -4.46 21.07 8.51
C GLU A 95 -3.81 20.28 9.67
N THR A 96 -2.62 20.74 10.06
CA THR A 96 -2.35 20.93 11.50
C THR A 96 -2.45 22.42 11.79
N LYS A 97 -3.63 22.90 12.21
CA LYS A 97 -3.72 24.13 13.00
C LYS A 97 -3.56 23.77 14.47
N PRO A 98 -2.50 24.20 15.16
CA PRO A 98 -2.55 24.28 16.61
C PRO A 98 -3.52 25.41 17.01
N SER A 99 -4.44 25.10 17.92
CA SER A 99 -5.23 26.10 18.67
C SER A 99 -4.39 26.77 19.74
#